data_AF-A0A2X0MQB4-F1
#
_entry.id   AF-A0A2X0MQB4-F1
#
_cell.length_a   1.000
_cell.length_b   1.000
_cell.length_c   1.000
_cell.angle_alpha   90.00
_cell.angle_beta   90.00
_cell.angle_gamma   90.00
#
_symmetry.space_group_name_H-M   'P 1'
#
loop_
_entity.id
_entity.type
_entity.pdbx_description
1 polymer ?
#
loop_
_entity_poly.entity_id
_entity_poly.type
_entity_poly.pdbx_seq_one_letter_code
_entity_poly.pdbx_strand_id
1 'polypeptide(L)'
;MATATGITYLARYIGQVVGVAVSSSLLQAVLNVTLHRRITGPDAEKYIDQIRHVSTSIPSLPPSIQPLARSSYLDALRSVFILNAIVAGISFLSCLPLKEFPLPDTFKEEEERRRENENARLGRVEE
;
A
#
# COMPACT_ATOMS: atom_id res chain seq x y z
N MET A 1 13.63 -13.16 18.89
CA MET A 1 12.33 -12.77 18.27
C MET A 1 12.24 -11.27 17.95
N ALA A 2 12.70 -10.37 18.84
CA ALA A 2 12.59 -8.92 18.64
C ALA A 2 13.15 -8.39 17.29
N THR A 3 14.28 -8.91 16.81
CA THR A 3 14.91 -8.48 15.54
C THR A 3 14.12 -8.89 14.30
N ALA A 4 13.63 -10.13 14.24
CA ALA A 4 12.81 -10.62 13.13
C ALA A 4 11.48 -9.87 13.02
N THR A 5 10.85 -9.60 14.18
CA THR A 5 9.63 -8.78 14.25
C THR A 5 9.90 -7.35 13.76
N GLY A 6 10.99 -6.71 14.22
CA GLY A 6 11.37 -5.36 13.80
C GLY A 6 11.60 -5.23 12.29
N ILE A 7 12.31 -6.18 11.69
CA ILE A 7 12.54 -6.21 10.23
C ILE A 7 11.23 -6.37 9.45
N THR A 8 10.30 -7.21 9.95
CA THR A 8 8.99 -7.41 9.32
C THR A 8 8.15 -6.12 9.35
N TYR A 9 8.12 -5.42 10.48
CA TYR A 9 7.42 -4.14 10.58
C TYR A 9 8.02 -3.09 9.65
N LEU A 10 9.35 -2.98 9.62
CA LEU A 10 10.04 -2.05 8.73
C LEU A 10 9.71 -2.31 7.26
N ALA A 11 9.78 -3.57 6.83
CA ALA A 11 9.42 -3.96 5.47
C ALA A 11 7.98 -3.55 5.11
N ARG A 12 7.03 -3.71 6.05
CA ARG A 12 5.64 -3.27 5.84
C ARG A 12 5.51 -1.76 5.70
N TYR A 13 6.18 -0.98 6.54
CA TYR A 13 6.12 0.49 6.45
C TYR A 13 6.74 0.99 5.15
N ILE A 14 7.89 0.45 4.75
CA ILE A 14 8.52 0.76 3.46
C ILE A 14 7.56 0.41 2.32
N GLY A 15 6.96 -0.78 2.35
CA GLY A 15 5.99 -1.21 1.35
C GLY A 15 4.79 -0.26 1.24
N GLN A 16 4.26 0.23 2.36
CA GLN A 16 3.14 1.18 2.35
C GLN A 16 3.55 2.50 1.70
N VAL A 17 4.68 3.09 2.10
CA VAL A 17 5.15 4.37 1.57
C VAL A 17 5.47 4.26 0.07
N VAL A 18 6.22 3.22 -0.31
CA VAL A 18 6.59 2.97 -1.71
C VAL A 18 5.34 2.69 -2.56
N GLY A 19 4.41 1.88 -2.07
CA GLY A 19 3.18 1.55 -2.79
C GLY A 19 2.31 2.79 -3.07
N VAL A 20 2.17 3.69 -2.09
CA VAL A 20 1.45 4.96 -2.28
C VAL A 20 2.19 5.85 -3.27
N ALA A 21 3.50 6.00 -3.15
CA ALA A 21 4.31 6.83 -4.05
C ALA A 21 4.25 6.33 -5.51
N VAL A 22 4.42 5.02 -5.73
CA VAL A 22 4.34 4.41 -7.06
C VAL A 22 2.93 4.56 -7.66
N SER A 23 1.89 4.31 -6.87
CA SER A 23 0.50 4.45 -7.34
C SER A 23 0.17 5.89 -7.71
N SER A 24 0.63 6.86 -6.92
CA SER A 24 0.47 8.30 -7.20
C SER A 24 1.22 8.73 -8.44
N SER A 25 2.48 8.27 -8.58
CA SER A 25 3.31 8.55 -9.76
C SER A 25 2.69 7.99 -11.03
N LEU A 26 2.21 6.74 -11.00
CA LEU A 26 1.52 6.12 -12.14
C LEU A 26 0.24 6.87 -12.48
N LEU A 27 -0.59 7.21 -11.49
CA LEU A 27 -1.81 7.98 -11.71
C LEU A 27 -1.50 9.30 -12.42
N GLN A 28 -0.52 10.05 -11.91
CA GLN A 28 -0.09 11.33 -12.49
C GLN A 28 0.47 11.16 -13.91
N ALA A 29 1.26 10.11 -14.16
CA ALA A 29 1.81 9.82 -15.48
C ALA A 29 0.71 9.51 -16.50
N VAL A 30 -0.22 8.62 -16.17
CA VAL A 30 -1.34 8.25 -17.06
C VAL A 30 -2.30 9.42 -17.26
N LEU A 31 -2.62 10.16 -16.20
CA LEU A 31 -3.46 11.35 -16.27
C LEU A 31 -2.84 12.39 -17.20
N ASN A 32 -1.54 12.64 -17.07
CA ASN A 32 -0.81 13.59 -17.93
C ASN A 32 -0.93 13.22 -19.41
N VAL A 33 -0.65 11.97 -19.76
CA VAL A 33 -0.73 11.47 -21.15
C VAL A 33 -2.17 11.55 -21.68
N THR A 34 -3.15 11.14 -20.86
CA THR A 34 -4.55 11.06 -21.30
C THR A 34 -5.17 12.44 -21.47
N LEU A 35 -4.81 13.40 -20.62
CA LEU A 35 -5.26 14.79 -20.75
C LEU A 35 -4.65 15.48 -21.96
N HIS A 36 -3.34 15.37 -22.19
CA HIS A 36 -2.68 15.92 -23.39
C HIS A 36 -3.25 15.34 -24.69
N ARG A 37 -3.65 14.06 -24.67
CA ARG A 37 -4.24 13.40 -25.83
C ARG A 37 -5.68 13.87 -26.11
N ARG A 38 -6.45 14.22 -25.08
CA ARG A 38 -7.89 14.55 -25.21
C ARG A 38 -8.17 16.04 -25.30
N ILE A 39 -7.38 16.88 -24.63
CA ILE A 39 -7.55 18.33 -24.59
C ILE A 39 -6.50 18.93 -25.52
N THR A 40 -6.90 19.31 -26.72
CA THR A 40 -6.06 19.99 -27.72
C THR A 40 -6.65 21.36 -28.03
N GLY A 41 -5.90 22.43 -27.80
CA GLY A 41 -6.35 23.81 -28.00
C GLY A 41 -5.39 24.84 -27.39
N PRO A 42 -5.59 26.15 -27.66
CA PRO A 42 -4.71 27.22 -27.20
C PRO A 42 -4.62 27.33 -25.67
N ASP A 43 -5.67 26.94 -24.94
CA ASP A 43 -5.72 26.94 -23.47
C ASP A 43 -5.53 25.55 -22.84
N ALA A 44 -5.17 24.53 -23.64
CA ALA A 44 -5.09 23.14 -23.18
C ALA A 44 -4.14 22.97 -22.00
N GLU A 45 -2.92 23.51 -22.09
CA GLU A 45 -1.90 23.43 -21.03
C GLU A 45 -2.40 24.01 -19.71
N LYS A 46 -3.09 25.15 -19.76
CA LYS A 46 -3.64 25.80 -18.56
C LYS A 46 -4.67 24.92 -17.87
N TYR A 47 -5.56 24.28 -18.63
CA TYR A 47 -6.54 23.36 -18.08
C TYR A 47 -5.89 22.08 -17.56
N ILE A 48 -4.90 21.53 -18.27
CA ILE A 48 -4.16 20.34 -17.85
C ILE A 48 -3.47 20.60 -16.50
N ASP A 49 -2.78 21.71 -16.37
CA ASP A 49 -2.05 22.06 -15.15
C ASP A 49 -3.00 22.28 -13.96
N GLN A 50 -4.14 22.96 -14.21
CA GLN A 50 -5.19 23.15 -13.20
C GLN A 50 -5.82 21.83 -12.74
N ILE A 51 -6.08 20.90 -13.67
CA ILE A 51 -6.64 19.56 -13.38
C ILE A 51 -5.64 18.69 -12.60
N ARG A 52 -4.35 18.80 -12.91
CA ARG A 52 -3.27 18.03 -12.27
C ARG A 52 -2.94 18.52 -10.87
N HIS A 53 -3.02 19.83 -10.63
CA HIS A 53 -2.78 20.42 -9.32
C HIS A 53 -3.99 20.33 -8.38
N VAL A 54 -5.21 20.48 -8.92
CA VAL A 54 -6.42 20.58 -8.10
C VAL A 54 -7.55 19.73 -8.71
N SER A 55 -7.61 18.46 -8.33
CA SER A 55 -8.69 17.54 -8.75
C SER A 55 -10.09 18.01 -8.32
N THR A 56 -10.18 18.86 -7.29
CA THR A 56 -11.44 19.50 -6.85
C THR A 56 -11.88 20.67 -7.73
N SER A 57 -11.04 21.14 -8.66
CA SER A 57 -11.37 22.22 -9.61
C SER A 57 -12.08 21.73 -10.88
N ILE A 58 -12.40 20.44 -10.96
CA ILE A 58 -13.16 19.88 -12.09
C ILE A 58 -14.53 20.57 -12.28
N PRO A 59 -15.33 20.90 -11.24
CA PRO A 59 -16.61 21.57 -11.40
C PRO A 59 -16.49 23.02 -11.89
N SER A 60 -15.34 23.67 -11.65
CA SER A 60 -15.09 25.05 -12.06
C SER A 60 -14.53 25.17 -13.48
N LEU A 61 -14.29 24.06 -14.18
CA LEU A 61 -13.85 24.04 -15.57
C LEU A 61 -15.03 24.22 -16.54
N PRO A 62 -14.78 24.63 -17.79
CA PRO A 62 -15.81 24.70 -18.82
C PRO A 62 -16.52 23.35 -18.98
N PRO A 63 -17.86 23.33 -19.10
CA PRO A 63 -18.64 22.08 -19.18
C PRO A 63 -18.27 21.20 -20.39
N SER A 64 -17.60 21.73 -21.40
CA SER A 64 -17.02 20.97 -22.52
C SER A 64 -15.80 20.12 -22.13
N ILE A 65 -14.99 20.56 -21.16
CA ILE A 65 -13.75 19.90 -20.74
C ILE A 65 -13.97 18.96 -19.54
N GLN A 66 -14.99 19.23 -18.72
CA GLN A 66 -15.36 18.40 -17.57
C GLN A 66 -15.50 16.89 -17.89
N PRO A 67 -16.27 16.46 -18.92
CA PRO A 67 -16.41 15.04 -19.22
C PRO A 67 -15.09 14.41 -19.68
N LEU A 68 -14.27 15.13 -20.44
CA LEU A 68 -12.93 14.68 -20.87
C LEU A 68 -11.99 14.48 -19.67
N ALA A 69 -11.98 15.43 -18.73
CA ALA A 69 -11.18 15.34 -17.52
C ALA A 69 -11.61 14.13 -16.66
N ARG A 70 -12.92 13.94 -16.47
CA ARG A 70 -13.47 12.81 -15.70
C ARG A 70 -13.13 11.46 -16.34
N SER A 71 -13.27 11.33 -17.65
CA SER A 71 -12.89 10.11 -18.37
C SER A 71 -11.39 9.83 -18.24
N SER A 72 -10.54 10.86 -18.30
CA SER A 72 -9.10 10.71 -18.12
C SER A 72 -8.72 10.21 -16.73
N TYR A 73 -9.39 10.72 -15.69
CA TYR A 73 -9.22 10.22 -14.32
C TYR A 73 -9.65 8.77 -14.17
N LEU A 74 -10.79 8.38 -14.76
CA LEU A 74 -11.25 6.98 -14.73
C LEU A 74 -10.24 6.04 -15.39
N ASP A 75 -9.66 6.44 -16.53
CA ASP A 75 -8.66 5.64 -17.24
C ASP A 75 -7.36 5.52 -16.43
N ALA A 76 -6.92 6.61 -15.81
CA ALA A 76 -5.77 6.62 -14.92
C ALA A 76 -5.99 5.72 -13.69
N LEU A 77 -7.16 5.80 -13.05
CA LEU A 77 -7.51 4.95 -11.91
C LEU A 77 -7.57 3.47 -12.28
N ARG A 78 -8.17 3.12 -13.42
CA ARG A 78 -8.18 1.74 -13.92
C ARG A 78 -6.75 1.18 -14.06
N SER A 79 -5.83 1.98 -14.60
CA SER A 79 -4.43 1.58 -14.75
C SER A 79 -3.77 1.30 -13.40
N VAL A 80 -4.04 2.12 -12.38
CA VAL A 80 -3.55 1.91 -11.01
C VAL A 80 -4.15 0.64 -10.37
N PHE A 81 -5.45 0.37 -10.57
CA PHE A 81 -6.07 -0.86 -10.06
C PHE A 81 -5.52 -2.12 -10.71
N ILE A 82 -5.24 -2.08 -12.02
CA ILE A 82 -4.60 -3.19 -12.73
C ILE A 82 -3.20 -3.46 -12.16
N LEU A 83 -2.40 -2.40 -11.95
CA LEU A 83 -1.09 -2.53 -11.32
C LEU A 83 -1.21 -3.17 -9.92
N ASN A 84 -2.14 -2.67 -9.09
CA ASN A 84 -2.37 -3.22 -7.75
C ASN A 84 -2.81 -4.69 -7.79
N ALA A 85 -3.64 -5.08 -8.75
CA ALA A 85 -4.04 -6.48 -8.93
C ALA A 85 -2.86 -7.37 -9.30
N ILE A 86 -1.95 -6.89 -10.17
CA ILE A 86 -0.71 -7.62 -10.53
C ILE A 86 0.18 -7.78 -9.29
N VAL A 87 0.40 -6.71 -8.52
CA VAL A 87 1.22 -6.75 -7.30
C VAL A 87 0.61 -7.70 -6.26
N ALA A 88 -0.71 -7.67 -6.09
CA ALA A 88 -1.41 -8.60 -5.20
C ALA A 88 -1.26 -10.05 -5.68
N GLY A 89 -1.35 -10.30 -6.99
CA GLY A 89 -1.09 -11.60 -7.59
C GLY A 89 0.34 -12.09 -7.32
N ILE A 90 1.35 -11.24 -7.53
CA ILE A 90 2.76 -11.56 -7.25
C ILE A 90 2.96 -11.87 -5.76
N SER A 91 2.34 -11.08 -4.87
CA SER A 91 2.39 -11.31 -3.42
C SER A 91 1.78 -12.67 -3.06
N PHE A 92 0.63 -13.01 -3.65
CA PHE A 92 0.00 -14.31 -3.46
C PHE A 92 0.87 -15.47 -3.97
N LEU A 93 1.46 -15.33 -5.17
CA LEU A 93 2.37 -16.34 -5.72
C LEU A 93 3.62 -16.51 -4.85
N SER A 94 4.11 -15.43 -4.23
CA SER A 94 5.27 -15.45 -3.33
C SER A 94 4.98 -16.19 -2.02
N CYS A 95 3.71 -16.32 -1.63
CA CYS A 95 3.28 -17.11 -0.47
C CYS A 95 3.16 -18.62 -0.77
N LEU A 96 3.06 -19.05 -2.04
CA LEU A 96 2.97 -20.48 -2.39
C LEU A 96 4.20 -21.32 -1.98
N PRO A 97 5.45 -20.85 -2.15
CA PRO A 97 6.64 -21.62 -1.74
C PRO A 97 6.98 -21.47 -0.24
N LEU A 98 6.15 -20.80 0.56
CA LEU A 98 6.44 -20.57 1.96
C LEU A 98 6.31 -21.89 2.73
N LYS A 99 7.46 -22.49 3.04
CA LYS A 99 7.55 -23.73 3.80
C LYS A 99 7.17 -23.43 5.26
N GLU A 100 6.15 -24.12 5.75
CA GLU A 100 5.76 -24.06 7.16
C GLU A 100 6.88 -24.70 8.00
N PHE A 101 7.65 -23.88 8.69
CA PHE A 101 8.59 -24.37 9.68
C PHE A 101 7.84 -24.53 11.00
N PRO A 102 7.91 -25.71 11.66
CA PRO A 102 7.36 -25.85 13.00
C PRO A 102 8.03 -24.83 13.91
N LEU A 103 7.22 -24.06 14.65
CA LEU A 103 7.75 -23.15 15.66
C LEU A 103 8.61 -23.96 16.65
N PRO A 104 9.85 -23.54 16.96
CA PRO A 104 10.69 -24.23 17.92
C PRO A 104 9.99 -24.36 19.29
N ASP A 105 10.07 -25.54 19.92
CA ASP A 105 9.52 -25.82 21.27
C ASP A 105 10.11 -24.93 22.39
N THR A 106 11.03 -24.02 22.06
CA THR A 106 11.62 -23.01 22.97
C THR A 106 10.56 -22.21 23.74
N PHE A 107 9.39 -21.96 23.13
CA PHE A 107 8.28 -21.30 23.85
C PHE A 107 7.66 -22.18 24.94
N LYS A 108 7.56 -23.49 24.71
CA LYS A 108 7.08 -24.44 25.73
C LYS A 108 8.07 -24.53 26.88
N GLU A 109 9.37 -24.62 26.57
CA GLU A 109 10.41 -24.63 27.60
C GLU A 109 10.48 -23.32 28.41
N GLU A 110 10.25 -22.16 27.78
CA GLU A 110 10.13 -20.88 28.49
C GLU A 110 8.88 -20.80 29.37
N GLU A 111 7.73 -21.29 28.89
CA GLU A 111 6.50 -21.37 29.68
C GLU A 111 6.63 -22.34 30.86
N GLU A 112 7.25 -23.50 30.66
CA GLU A 112 7.50 -24.48 31.71
C GLU A 112 8.43 -23.91 32.79
N ARG A 113 9.57 -23.31 32.40
CA ARG A 113 10.46 -22.61 33.36
C ARG A 113 9.74 -21.49 34.11
N ARG A 114 8.82 -20.78 33.45
CA ARG A 114 8.05 -19.69 34.09
C ARG A 114 7.06 -20.24 35.10
N ARG A 115 6.38 -21.35 34.78
CA ARG A 115 5.48 -22.09 35.70
C ARG A 115 6.23 -22.68 36.89
N GLU A 116 7.39 -23.28 36.67
CA GLU A 116 8.24 -23.81 37.75
C GLU A 116 8.69 -22.70 38.71
N ASN A 117 9.12 -21.56 38.17
CA ASN A 117 9.49 -20.40 39.00
C ASN A 117 8.30 -19.81 39.78
N GLU A 118 7.10 -19.83 39.20
CA GLU A 118 5.88 -19.37 39.87
C GLU A 118 5.48 -20.30 41.02
N ASN A 119 5.49 -21.62 40.79
CA ASN A 119 5.22 -22.63 41.82
C ASN A 119 6.26 -22.59 42.95
N ALA A 120 7.55 -22.45 42.62
CA ALA A 120 8.62 -22.31 43.61
C ALA A 120 8.49 -21.03 44.45
N ARG A 121 7.91 -19.97 43.87
CA ARG A 121 7.64 -18.71 44.58
C ARG A 121 6.42 -18.81 45.49
N LEU A 122 5.36 -19.50 45.07
CA LEU A 122 4.17 -19.74 45.88
C LEU A 122 4.47 -20.65 47.08
N GLY A 123 5.23 -21.73 46.89
CA GLY A 123 5.63 -22.63 47.98
C GLY A 123 6.51 -21.98 49.06
N ARG A 124 7.27 -20.91 48.72
CA ARG A 124 8.06 -20.12 49.70
C ARG A 124 7.21 -19.13 50.51
N VAL A 125 5.96 -18.89 50.13
CA VAL A 125 5.05 -17.96 50.83
C VAL A 125 4.13 -18.71 51.80
N GLU A 126 3.99 -20.03 51.63
CA GLU A 126 3.20 -20.91 52.51
C GLU A 126 4.01 -21.54 53.66
N GLU A 127 5.35 -21.42 53.67
CA GLU A 127 6.24 -21.72 54.81
C GLU A 127 6.52 -20.47 55.66
#